data_AF-A0A4Y7M5P4-F1
#
_entry.id   AF-A0A4Y7M5P4-F1
#
_cell.length_a   1.000
_cell.length_b   1.000
_cell.length_c   1.000
_cell.angle_alpha   90.00
_cell.angle_beta   90.00
_cell.angle_gamma   90.00
#
_symmetry.space_group_name_H-M   'P 1'
#
loop_
_entity.id
_entity.type
_entity.pdbx_description
1 polymer ?
#
loop_
_entity_poly.entity_id
_entity_poly.type
_entity_poly.pdbx_seq_one_letter_code
_entity_poly.pdbx_strand_id
1 'polypeptide(L)'
;MEHIKDIIYAASHGILDSLRGFFLIFTLDREIELQRSLKREHKNKSARRPQTSSSNSVKEKQEEPRILHRTLQCSLLNGGVFCLSIFAFNGIILPLIEALLTFSFSFRGQLNAAQWVWSWTSPVLSATFSTLWILPLFLLSKFVNCFWFQDIADAAYKYSRGRPQLLPSVSKMIADMLFSMVIQALFLVQAMVMGLLPIAVFNGLLSMLHMCLLYSLYSFEYRWFNEGWELPKRLTHIENHWPYFFGFGLPLAILTSMPSSTLVSGCVFSVLFPFFIVSGNEAQPTTKAKYVINLFANYPLRLFSPVVALANTIFNRTIGRSRSA
;
A
#
# COMPACT_ATOMS: atom_id res chain seq x y z
N MET A 1 27.35 20.95 7.12
CA MET A 1 27.56 19.92 6.07
C MET A 1 27.40 18.50 6.59
N GLU A 2 27.81 18.19 7.83
CA GLU A 2 27.70 16.84 8.40
C GLU A 2 26.25 16.35 8.51
N HIS A 3 25.33 17.18 9.04
CA HIS A 3 23.91 16.84 9.11
C HIS A 3 23.26 16.51 7.76
N ILE A 4 23.68 17.17 6.68
CA ILE A 4 23.16 16.88 5.33
C ILE A 4 23.62 15.50 4.87
N LYS A 5 24.88 15.14 5.13
CA LYS A 5 25.41 13.80 4.81
C LYS A 5 24.65 12.73 5.58
N ASP A 6 24.32 12.98 6.85
CA ASP A 6 23.53 12.08 7.68
C ASP A 6 22.09 11.89 7.18
N ILE A 7 21.44 12.98 6.75
CA ILE A 7 20.10 12.94 6.13
C ILE A 7 20.15 12.10 4.85
N ILE A 8 21.10 12.39 3.95
CA ILE A 8 21.25 11.65 2.69
C ILE A 8 21.54 10.18 2.96
N TYR A 9 22.39 9.87 3.95
CA TYR A 9 22.72 8.51 4.32
C TYR A 9 21.51 7.74 4.84
N ALA A 10 20.75 8.34 5.77
CA ALA A 10 19.53 7.73 6.32
C ALA A 10 18.46 7.53 5.24
N ALA A 11 18.25 8.54 4.37
CA ALA A 11 17.32 8.44 3.25
C ALA A 11 17.74 7.37 2.23
N SER A 12 19.03 7.28 1.90
CA SER A 12 19.55 6.24 0.99
C SER A 12 19.32 4.83 1.55
N HIS A 13 19.51 4.63 2.85
CA HIS A 13 19.18 3.35 3.50
C HIS A 13 17.68 3.05 3.47
N GLY A 14 16.84 4.07 3.66
CA GLY A 14 15.39 3.93 3.49
C GLY A 14 15.03 3.45 2.09
N ILE A 15 15.60 4.06 1.05
CA ILE A 15 15.39 3.67 -0.36
C ILE A 15 15.82 2.21 -0.56
N LEU A 16 17.02 1.84 -0.11
CA LEU A 16 17.53 0.47 -0.26
C LEU A 16 16.63 -0.56 0.42
N ASP A 17 16.18 -0.29 1.64
CA ASP A 17 15.27 -1.18 2.37
C ASP A 17 13.91 -1.30 1.67
N SER A 18 13.39 -0.21 1.10
CA SER A 18 12.11 -0.23 0.38
C SER A 18 12.14 -1.13 -0.87
N LEU A 19 13.30 -1.25 -1.52
CA LEU A 19 13.48 -2.06 -2.72
C LEU A 19 13.83 -3.53 -2.40
N ARG A 20 14.27 -3.84 -1.17
CA ARG A 20 14.65 -5.21 -0.80
C ARG A 20 13.50 -6.20 -0.85
N GLY A 21 12.27 -5.78 -0.53
CA GLY A 21 11.09 -6.66 -0.54
C GLY A 21 10.81 -7.32 -1.89
N PHE A 22 11.19 -6.67 -3.00
CA PHE A 22 11.07 -7.23 -4.35
C PHE A 22 11.91 -8.51 -4.54
N PHE A 23 13.06 -8.60 -3.90
CA PHE A 23 13.93 -9.78 -3.97
C PHE A 23 13.71 -10.72 -2.78
N LEU A 24 13.49 -10.15 -1.60
CA LEU A 24 13.39 -10.90 -0.35
C LEU A 24 12.16 -11.81 -0.32
N ILE A 25 11.08 -11.44 -1.00
CA ILE A 25 9.88 -12.28 -1.12
C ILE A 25 10.18 -13.67 -1.69
N PHE A 26 11.12 -13.79 -2.64
CA PHE A 26 11.51 -15.09 -3.21
C PHE A 26 12.28 -15.93 -2.19
N THR A 27 13.16 -15.31 -1.41
CA THR A 27 13.91 -15.98 -0.34
C THR A 27 12.99 -16.42 0.79
N LEU A 28 12.05 -15.55 1.21
CA LEU A 28 11.04 -15.85 2.21
C LEU A 28 10.19 -17.04 1.79
N ASP A 29 9.69 -17.03 0.55
CA ASP A 29 8.86 -18.11 0.02
C ASP A 29 9.61 -19.45 -0.02
N ARG A 30 10.89 -19.42 -0.44
CA ARG A 30 11.76 -20.60 -0.44
C ARG A 30 11.98 -21.18 0.97
N GLU A 31 12.26 -20.33 1.96
CA GLU A 31 12.48 -20.80 3.32
C GLU A 31 11.17 -21.30 3.97
N ILE A 32 10.05 -20.65 3.70
CA ILE A 32 8.72 -21.13 4.13
C ILE A 32 8.46 -22.53 3.58
N GLU A 33 8.77 -22.79 2.31
CA GLU A 33 8.63 -24.12 1.70
C GLU A 33 9.59 -25.14 2.35
N LEU A 34 10.84 -24.75 2.63
CA LEU A 34 11.81 -25.62 3.31
C LEU A 34 11.34 -26.00 4.72
N GLN A 35 10.85 -25.05 5.51
CA GLN A 35 10.31 -25.38 6.83
C GLN A 35 9.07 -26.27 6.76
N ARG A 36 8.23 -26.09 5.74
CA ARG A 36 7.07 -26.98 5.49
C ARG A 36 7.53 -28.38 5.14
N SER A 37 8.51 -28.55 4.26
CA SER A 37 9.04 -29.86 3.87
C SER A 37 9.65 -30.59 5.08
N LEU A 38 10.43 -29.88 5.91
CA LEU A 38 10.98 -30.42 7.16
C LEU A 38 9.89 -30.85 8.15
N LYS A 39 8.83 -30.06 8.30
CA LYS A 39 7.67 -30.43 9.16
C LYS A 39 6.93 -31.65 8.60
N ARG A 40 6.75 -31.76 7.28
CA ARG A 40 6.15 -32.93 6.64
C ARG A 40 7.02 -34.18 6.86
N GLU A 41 8.34 -34.05 6.72
CA GLU A 41 9.28 -35.14 6.95
C GLU A 41 9.26 -35.60 8.43
N HIS A 42 9.24 -34.66 9.37
CA HIS A 42 9.15 -34.97 10.80
C HIS A 42 7.83 -35.67 11.15
N LYS A 43 6.71 -35.20 10.59
CA LYS A 43 5.39 -35.84 10.76
C LYS A 43 5.38 -37.26 10.18
N ASN A 44 5.96 -37.46 9.00
CA ASN A 44 6.05 -38.77 8.35
C ASN A 44 6.98 -39.74 9.11
N LYS A 45 8.09 -39.25 9.68
CA LYS A 45 8.96 -40.04 10.57
C LYS A 45 8.26 -40.41 11.86
N SER A 46 7.48 -39.50 12.46
CA SER A 46 6.72 -39.78 13.67
C SER A 46 5.56 -40.75 13.44
N ALA A 47 4.94 -40.76 12.25
CA ALA A 47 3.88 -41.70 11.87
C ALA A 47 4.37 -43.13 11.55
N ARG A 48 5.68 -43.32 11.31
CA ARG A 48 6.28 -44.65 11.08
C ARG A 48 6.65 -45.40 12.37
N ARG A 49 6.44 -44.80 13.55
CA ARG A 49 6.56 -45.49 14.85
C ARG A 49 5.26 -46.28 15.11
N PRO A 50 5.30 -47.58 15.44
CA PRO A 50 4.09 -48.33 15.70
C PRO A 50 3.48 -47.85 17.03
N GLN A 51 2.51 -46.94 16.96
CA GLN A 51 1.61 -46.65 18.07
C GLN A 51 0.21 -47.10 17.69
N THR A 52 -0.29 -48.03 18.50
CA THR A 52 -1.67 -48.50 18.52
C THR A 52 -2.64 -47.35 18.80
N SER A 53 -3.74 -47.34 18.05
CA SER A 53 -5.01 -46.62 18.28
C SER A 53 -5.00 -45.09 18.41
N SER A 54 -5.41 -44.40 17.35
CA SER A 54 -6.72 -43.71 17.29
C SER A 54 -6.87 -43.02 15.94
N SER A 55 -7.89 -43.44 15.19
CA SER A 55 -8.29 -42.85 13.91
C SER A 55 -9.02 -41.54 14.13
N ASN A 56 -8.27 -40.45 14.35
CA ASN A 56 -8.80 -39.11 14.14
C ASN A 56 -8.44 -38.68 12.72
N SER A 57 -9.46 -38.58 11.86
CA SER A 57 -9.37 -38.01 10.53
C SER A 57 -8.80 -36.60 10.62
N VAL A 58 -7.49 -36.49 10.39
CA VAL A 58 -6.80 -35.21 10.24
C VAL A 58 -7.35 -34.59 8.98
N LYS A 59 -8.32 -33.66 9.12
CA LYS A 59 -8.70 -32.74 8.05
C LYS A 59 -7.39 -32.18 7.49
N GLU A 60 -7.09 -32.47 6.22
CA GLU A 60 -5.99 -31.84 5.51
C GLU A 60 -6.15 -30.34 5.67
N LYS A 61 -5.26 -29.74 6.46
CA LYS A 61 -5.26 -28.31 6.69
C LYS A 61 -4.84 -27.70 5.35
N GLN A 62 -5.82 -27.16 4.63
CA GLN A 62 -5.65 -26.54 3.32
C GLN A 62 -4.42 -25.63 3.37
N GLU A 63 -3.41 -25.97 2.57
CA GLU A 63 -2.08 -25.39 2.71
C GLU A 63 -2.13 -23.92 2.33
N GLU A 64 -1.74 -23.03 3.25
CA GLU A 64 -1.75 -21.59 3.02
C GLU A 64 -0.90 -21.25 1.76
N PRO A 65 -1.47 -20.62 0.73
CA PRO A 65 -0.75 -20.30 -0.49
C PRO A 65 0.48 -19.43 -0.23
N ARG A 66 1.51 -19.64 -1.06
CA ARG A 66 2.80 -18.94 -1.08
C ARG A 66 2.63 -17.42 -1.04
N ILE A 67 3.44 -16.72 -0.24
CA ILE A 67 3.36 -15.25 -0.07
C ILE A 67 3.60 -14.57 -1.42
N LEU A 68 4.54 -15.11 -2.20
CA LEU A 68 4.82 -14.66 -3.55
C LEU A 68 3.61 -14.82 -4.47
N HIS A 69 2.94 -15.97 -4.44
CA HIS A 69 1.75 -16.20 -5.26
C HIS A 69 0.65 -15.21 -4.90
N ARG A 70 0.38 -14.97 -3.61
CA ARG A 70 -0.63 -14.00 -3.16
C ARG A 70 -0.28 -12.58 -3.57
N THR A 71 0.99 -12.21 -3.42
CA THR A 71 1.50 -10.89 -3.82
C THR A 71 1.37 -10.68 -5.32
N LEU A 72 1.81 -11.64 -6.13
CA LEU A 72 1.69 -11.56 -7.59
C LEU A 72 0.25 -11.64 -8.07
N GLN A 73 -0.59 -12.49 -7.46
CA GLN A 73 -2.01 -12.58 -7.77
C GLN A 73 -2.70 -11.24 -7.48
N CYS A 74 -2.38 -10.63 -6.34
CA CYS A 74 -2.85 -9.29 -5.98
C CYS A 74 -2.43 -8.24 -7.01
N SER A 75 -1.13 -8.14 -7.26
CA SER A 75 -0.58 -7.17 -8.19
C SER A 75 -1.08 -7.40 -9.63
N LEU A 76 -1.22 -8.65 -10.08
CA LEU A 76 -1.67 -8.98 -11.43
C LEU A 76 -3.18 -8.73 -11.60
N LEU A 77 -4.01 -8.99 -10.59
CA LEU A 77 -5.44 -8.71 -10.66
C LEU A 77 -5.70 -7.20 -10.64
N ASN A 78 -4.99 -6.46 -9.79
CA ASN A 78 -5.14 -5.01 -9.64
C ASN A 78 -4.48 -4.20 -10.77
N GLY A 79 -3.33 -4.64 -11.27
CA GLY A 79 -2.64 -4.00 -12.38
C GLY A 79 -3.17 -4.50 -13.71
N GLY A 80 -3.29 -5.82 -13.87
CA GLY A 80 -3.70 -6.46 -15.12
C GLY A 80 -5.11 -6.07 -15.53
N VAL A 81 -6.13 -6.34 -14.71
CA VAL A 81 -7.53 -6.10 -15.12
C VAL A 81 -7.79 -4.61 -15.39
N PHE A 82 -7.24 -3.72 -14.58
CA PHE A 82 -7.46 -2.28 -14.71
C PHE A 82 -6.60 -1.62 -15.78
N CYS A 83 -5.28 -1.78 -15.70
CA CYS A 83 -4.41 -1.14 -16.67
C CYS A 83 -4.67 -1.70 -18.06
N LEU A 84 -4.85 -3.04 -18.21
CA LEU A 84 -5.15 -3.62 -19.51
C LEU A 84 -6.51 -3.15 -20.04
N SER A 85 -7.54 -3.05 -19.21
CA SER A 85 -8.83 -2.52 -19.68
C SER A 85 -8.75 -1.05 -20.07
N ILE A 86 -8.01 -0.20 -19.32
CA ILE A 86 -7.80 1.21 -19.66
C ILE A 86 -6.98 1.37 -20.94
N PHE A 87 -5.89 0.63 -21.08
CA PHE A 87 -5.05 0.67 -22.28
C PHE A 87 -5.77 0.10 -23.50
N ALA A 88 -6.52 -1.00 -23.36
CA ALA A 88 -7.33 -1.54 -24.45
C ALA A 88 -8.46 -0.58 -24.83
N PHE A 89 -9.13 0.04 -23.86
CA PHE A 89 -10.22 0.97 -24.14
C PHE A 89 -9.72 2.23 -24.87
N ASN A 90 -8.68 2.89 -24.32
CA ASN A 90 -8.16 4.12 -24.91
C ASN A 90 -7.31 3.89 -26.16
N GLY A 91 -6.57 2.80 -26.23
CA GLY A 91 -5.63 2.52 -27.31
C GLY A 91 -6.20 1.70 -28.47
N ILE A 92 -7.28 0.95 -28.25
CA ILE A 92 -7.87 0.05 -29.26
C ILE A 92 -9.34 0.38 -29.49
N ILE A 93 -10.16 0.35 -28.45
CA ILE A 93 -11.63 0.45 -28.60
C ILE A 93 -12.04 1.85 -29.10
N LEU A 94 -11.58 2.93 -28.46
CA LEU A 94 -11.91 4.29 -28.89
C LEU A 94 -11.43 4.58 -30.33
N PRO A 95 -10.14 4.33 -30.69
CA PRO A 95 -9.69 4.55 -32.06
C PRO A 95 -10.42 3.68 -33.10
N LEU A 96 -10.80 2.44 -32.75
CA LEU A 96 -11.56 1.57 -33.64
C LEU A 96 -12.97 2.11 -33.88
N ILE A 97 -13.66 2.56 -32.83
CA ILE A 97 -14.99 3.17 -32.97
C ILE A 97 -14.90 4.45 -33.80
N GLU A 98 -13.90 5.29 -33.57
CA GLU A 98 -13.65 6.50 -34.36
C GLU A 98 -13.39 6.16 -35.84
N ALA A 99 -12.56 5.15 -36.11
CA ALA A 99 -12.26 4.71 -37.46
C ALA A 99 -13.50 4.16 -38.18
N LEU A 100 -14.34 3.37 -37.50
CA LEU A 100 -15.59 2.83 -38.05
C LEU A 100 -16.64 3.93 -38.33
N LEU A 101 -16.75 4.91 -37.41
CA LEU A 101 -17.58 6.10 -37.62
C LEU A 101 -17.11 6.89 -38.84
N THR A 102 -15.82 7.21 -38.89
CA THR A 102 -15.22 7.97 -39.97
C THR A 102 -15.37 7.25 -41.31
N PHE A 103 -15.13 5.94 -41.35
CA PHE A 103 -15.28 5.13 -42.56
C PHE A 103 -16.73 5.13 -43.08
N SER A 104 -17.70 4.94 -42.18
CA SER A 104 -19.13 4.86 -42.51
C SER A 104 -19.67 6.19 -43.07
N PHE A 105 -19.26 7.31 -42.50
CA PHE A 105 -19.65 8.65 -42.96
C PHE A 105 -18.85 9.13 -44.18
N SER A 106 -17.60 8.67 -44.34
CA SER A 106 -16.76 8.94 -45.51
C SER A 106 -17.36 8.36 -46.78
N PHE A 107 -17.95 7.15 -46.71
CA PHE A 107 -18.67 6.55 -47.84
C PHE A 107 -19.84 7.42 -48.35
N ARG A 108 -20.40 8.27 -47.48
CA ARG A 108 -21.48 9.21 -47.80
C ARG A 108 -20.98 10.63 -48.08
N GLY A 109 -19.67 10.88 -48.05
CA GLY A 109 -19.07 12.21 -48.22
C GLY A 109 -19.32 13.17 -47.04
N GLN A 110 -19.68 12.66 -45.86
CA GLN A 110 -20.14 13.45 -44.70
C GLN A 110 -19.12 13.48 -43.55
N LEU A 111 -17.85 13.81 -43.85
CA LEU A 111 -16.76 13.77 -42.86
C LEU A 111 -16.98 14.71 -41.66
N ASN A 112 -17.52 15.91 -41.91
CA ASN A 112 -17.82 16.89 -40.85
C ASN A 112 -18.88 16.37 -39.86
N ALA A 113 -19.86 15.62 -40.34
CA ALA A 113 -20.87 15.01 -39.48
C ALA A 113 -20.26 13.91 -38.60
N ALA A 114 -19.30 13.13 -39.14
CA ALA A 114 -18.57 12.11 -38.38
C ALA A 114 -17.79 12.72 -37.20
N GLN A 115 -17.05 13.81 -37.46
CA GLN A 115 -16.30 14.52 -36.42
C GLN A 115 -17.24 15.13 -35.37
N TRP A 116 -18.35 15.70 -35.80
CA TRP A 116 -19.36 16.24 -34.88
C TRP A 116 -19.94 15.15 -33.98
N VAL A 117 -20.35 14.01 -34.54
CA VAL A 117 -20.85 12.86 -33.77
C VAL A 117 -19.78 12.33 -32.81
N TRP A 118 -18.52 12.22 -33.26
CA TRP A 118 -17.42 11.75 -32.43
C TRP A 118 -17.16 12.65 -31.21
N SER A 119 -17.28 13.97 -31.37
CA SER A 119 -17.02 14.94 -30.29
C SER A 119 -17.89 14.74 -29.04
N TRP A 120 -19.08 14.15 -29.18
CA TRP A 120 -19.95 13.79 -28.06
C TRP A 120 -19.88 12.30 -27.72
N THR A 121 -19.64 11.45 -28.72
CA THR A 121 -19.56 9.99 -28.54
C THR A 121 -18.35 9.59 -27.70
N SER A 122 -17.17 10.17 -27.95
CA SER A 122 -15.94 9.90 -27.21
C SER A 122 -16.05 10.20 -25.71
N PRO A 123 -16.50 11.39 -25.26
CA PRO A 123 -16.64 11.65 -23.82
C PRO A 123 -17.73 10.80 -23.17
N VAL A 124 -18.85 10.52 -23.85
CA VAL A 124 -19.92 9.66 -23.30
C VAL A 124 -19.45 8.22 -23.11
N LEU A 125 -18.77 7.64 -24.11
CA LEU A 125 -18.17 6.31 -24.00
C LEU A 125 -17.15 6.25 -22.87
N SER A 126 -16.26 7.24 -22.80
CA SER A 126 -15.22 7.33 -21.76
C SER A 126 -15.81 7.46 -20.36
N ALA A 127 -16.85 8.28 -20.19
CA ALA A 127 -17.56 8.44 -18.92
C ALA A 127 -18.29 7.15 -18.52
N THR A 128 -18.95 6.50 -19.47
CA THR A 128 -19.67 5.23 -19.24
C THR A 128 -18.71 4.13 -18.82
N PHE A 129 -17.60 3.96 -19.54
CA PHE A 129 -16.55 3.00 -19.20
C PHE A 129 -15.94 3.29 -17.82
N SER A 130 -15.62 4.55 -17.53
CA SER A 130 -15.05 4.95 -16.25
C SER A 130 -16.01 4.67 -15.09
N THR A 131 -17.30 4.95 -15.27
CA THR A 131 -18.31 4.89 -14.20
C THR A 131 -18.83 3.48 -13.95
N LEU A 132 -19.09 2.71 -15.00
CA LEU A 132 -19.73 1.39 -14.88
C LEU A 132 -18.72 0.24 -14.79
N TRP A 133 -17.50 0.43 -15.30
CA TRP A 133 -16.49 -0.62 -15.30
C TRP A 133 -15.37 -0.32 -14.32
N ILE A 134 -14.69 0.82 -14.52
CA ILE A 134 -13.46 1.10 -13.80
C ILE A 134 -13.72 1.45 -12.32
N LEU A 135 -14.69 2.32 -12.03
CA LEU A 135 -14.98 2.75 -10.66
C LEU A 135 -15.42 1.57 -9.75
N PRO A 136 -16.39 0.70 -10.14
CA PRO A 136 -16.82 -0.40 -9.29
C PRO A 136 -15.71 -1.41 -9.06
N LEU A 137 -14.96 -1.75 -10.12
CA LEU A 137 -13.79 -2.61 -9.97
C LEU A 137 -12.81 -1.96 -8.99
N PHE A 138 -12.51 -0.67 -9.12
CA PHE A 138 -11.50 0.01 -8.31
C PHE A 138 -11.86 0.00 -6.82
N LEU A 139 -13.15 0.22 -6.51
CA LEU A 139 -13.66 0.09 -5.15
C LEU A 139 -13.52 -1.35 -4.64
N LEU A 140 -13.91 -2.35 -5.44
CA LEU A 140 -13.77 -3.76 -5.06
C LEU A 140 -12.31 -4.15 -4.81
N SER A 141 -11.40 -3.72 -5.69
CA SER A 141 -9.96 -3.93 -5.56
C SER A 141 -9.44 -3.36 -4.25
N LYS A 142 -9.83 -2.13 -3.86
CA LYS A 142 -9.44 -1.55 -2.57
C LYS A 142 -9.82 -2.45 -1.38
N PHE A 143 -11.03 -3.00 -1.37
CA PHE A 143 -11.46 -3.88 -0.27
C PHE A 143 -10.71 -5.21 -0.26
N VAL A 144 -10.58 -5.87 -1.41
CA VAL A 144 -9.86 -7.15 -1.53
C VAL A 144 -8.39 -6.97 -1.15
N ASN A 145 -7.80 -5.85 -1.53
CA ASN A 145 -6.42 -5.49 -1.20
C ASN A 145 -6.18 -5.40 0.29
N CYS A 146 -7.11 -4.87 1.08
CA CYS A 146 -6.95 -4.84 2.54
C CYS A 146 -6.73 -6.25 3.12
N PHE A 147 -7.51 -7.24 2.67
CA PHE A 147 -7.35 -8.62 3.12
C PHE A 147 -6.04 -9.23 2.64
N TRP A 148 -5.69 -9.06 1.36
CA TRP A 148 -4.44 -9.58 0.81
C TRP A 148 -3.20 -8.96 1.44
N PHE A 149 -3.21 -7.65 1.66
CA PHE A 149 -2.14 -6.91 2.31
C PHE A 149 -1.94 -7.37 3.75
N GLN A 150 -3.02 -7.55 4.51
CA GLN A 150 -2.97 -8.09 5.87
C GLN A 150 -2.39 -9.51 5.89
N ASP A 151 -2.90 -10.40 5.04
CA ASP A 151 -2.42 -11.77 4.91
C ASP A 151 -0.91 -11.85 4.58
N ILE A 152 -0.46 -11.03 3.63
CA ILE A 152 0.96 -10.94 3.24
C ILE A 152 1.80 -10.46 4.43
N ALA A 153 1.32 -9.44 5.14
CA ALA A 153 2.04 -8.90 6.28
C ALA A 153 2.16 -9.90 7.44
N ASP A 154 1.07 -10.60 7.76
CA ASP A 154 1.05 -11.58 8.85
C ASP A 154 1.93 -12.78 8.52
N ALA A 155 1.92 -13.23 7.27
CA ALA A 155 2.78 -14.30 6.81
C ALA A 155 4.27 -13.91 6.88
N ALA A 156 4.62 -12.70 6.43
CA ALA A 156 5.99 -12.18 6.51
C ALA A 156 6.44 -12.02 7.97
N TYR A 157 5.61 -11.40 8.81
CA TYR A 157 5.90 -11.20 10.24
C TYR A 157 6.09 -12.52 10.97
N LYS A 158 5.19 -13.49 10.76
CA LYS A 158 5.21 -14.78 11.44
C LYS A 158 6.48 -15.57 11.15
N TYR A 159 6.96 -15.46 9.93
CA TYR A 159 8.20 -16.10 9.52
C TYR A 159 9.41 -15.43 10.16
N SER A 160 9.50 -14.10 10.13
CA SER A 160 10.71 -13.39 10.55
C SER A 160 10.83 -13.17 12.05
N ARG A 161 9.69 -13.05 12.76
CA ARG A 161 9.66 -12.65 14.18
C ARG A 161 8.84 -13.59 15.06
N GLY A 162 8.18 -14.59 14.50
CA GLY A 162 7.35 -15.53 15.25
C GLY A 162 5.95 -14.98 15.53
N ARG A 163 5.37 -15.28 16.69
CA ARG A 163 3.94 -14.97 16.93
C ARG A 163 3.69 -13.46 17.11
N PRO A 164 2.64 -12.89 16.48
CA PRO A 164 2.22 -11.51 16.73
C PRO A 164 1.97 -11.23 18.21
N GLN A 165 2.46 -10.09 18.68
CA GLN A 165 2.21 -9.53 20.01
C GLN A 165 1.05 -8.54 19.90
N LEU A 166 -0.16 -9.04 19.70
CA LEU A 166 -1.34 -8.19 19.52
C LEU A 166 -1.68 -7.43 20.81
N LEU A 167 -2.35 -6.29 20.66
CA LEU A 167 -2.87 -5.51 21.78
C LEU A 167 -3.80 -6.40 22.65
N PRO A 168 -3.71 -6.30 23.98
CA PRO A 168 -4.40 -7.22 24.89
C PRO A 168 -5.93 -7.10 24.86
N SER A 169 -6.48 -6.01 24.30
CA SER A 169 -7.91 -5.77 24.20
C SER A 169 -8.35 -5.56 22.75
N VAL A 170 -9.37 -6.33 22.33
CA VAL A 170 -10.01 -6.19 21.01
C VAL A 170 -10.62 -4.81 20.83
N SER A 171 -11.17 -4.19 21.89
CA SER A 171 -11.73 -2.83 21.78
C SER A 171 -10.65 -1.79 21.53
N LYS A 172 -9.49 -1.94 22.19
CA LYS A 172 -8.33 -1.08 21.98
C LYS A 172 -7.77 -1.24 20.58
N MET A 173 -7.73 -2.47 20.08
CA MET A 173 -7.32 -2.79 18.72
C MET A 173 -8.21 -2.12 17.67
N ILE A 174 -9.53 -2.24 17.80
CA ILE A 174 -10.50 -1.61 16.89
C ILE A 174 -10.39 -0.09 16.95
N ALA A 175 -10.30 0.48 18.16
CA ALA A 175 -10.17 1.93 18.34
C ALA A 175 -8.89 2.46 17.67
N ASP A 176 -7.77 1.77 17.83
CA ASP A 176 -6.51 2.12 17.20
C ASP A 176 -6.57 2.05 15.66
N MET A 177 -7.18 0.98 15.10
CA MET A 177 -7.40 0.86 13.65
C MET A 177 -8.26 2.00 13.10
N LEU A 178 -9.37 2.32 13.77
CA LEU A 178 -10.26 3.41 13.35
C LEU A 178 -9.57 4.78 13.44
N PHE A 179 -8.84 5.02 14.53
CA PHE A 179 -8.12 6.27 14.72
C PHE A 179 -6.99 6.41 13.68
N SER A 180 -6.27 5.33 13.39
CA SER A 180 -5.24 5.29 12.35
C SER A 180 -5.82 5.60 10.97
N MET A 181 -6.95 4.98 10.61
CA MET A 181 -7.64 5.25 9.34
C MET A 181 -8.02 6.74 9.19
N VAL A 182 -8.55 7.35 10.25
CA VAL A 182 -8.90 8.79 10.23
C VAL A 182 -7.66 9.67 10.09
N ILE A 183 -6.61 9.41 10.88
CA ILE A 183 -5.36 10.18 10.81
C ILE A 183 -4.73 10.10 9.43
N GLN A 184 -4.68 8.91 8.85
CA GLN A 184 -4.14 8.67 7.52
C GLN A 184 -4.94 9.39 6.42
N ALA A 185 -6.27 9.33 6.50
CA ALA A 185 -7.14 10.05 5.56
C ALA A 185 -6.94 11.57 5.65
N LEU A 186 -6.88 12.12 6.87
CA LEU A 186 -6.61 13.55 7.07
C LEU A 186 -5.20 13.94 6.60
N PHE A 187 -4.21 13.06 6.79
CA PHE A 187 -2.83 13.32 6.35
C PHE A 187 -2.68 13.26 4.84
N LEU A 188 -3.43 12.39 4.15
CA LEU A 188 -3.54 12.39 2.69
C LEU A 188 -4.12 13.72 2.19
N VAL A 189 -5.20 14.21 2.80
CA VAL A 189 -5.77 15.53 2.46
C VAL A 189 -4.75 16.64 2.71
N GLN A 190 -4.05 16.61 3.85
CA GLN A 190 -2.96 17.55 4.13
C GLN A 190 -1.90 17.52 3.02
N ALA A 191 -1.44 16.34 2.60
CA ALA A 191 -0.47 16.18 1.51
C ALA A 191 -0.95 16.80 0.19
N MET A 192 -2.22 16.62 -0.16
CA MET A 192 -2.84 17.22 -1.35
C MET A 192 -2.88 18.74 -1.24
N VAL A 193 -3.29 19.29 -0.10
CA VAL A 193 -3.33 20.74 0.14
C VAL A 193 -1.94 21.36 0.04
N MET A 194 -0.89 20.69 0.54
CA MET A 194 0.49 21.17 0.40
C MET A 194 0.92 21.31 -1.07
N GLY A 195 0.40 20.46 -1.97
CA GLY A 195 0.65 20.55 -3.41
C GLY A 195 -0.06 21.72 -4.10
N LEU A 196 -1.11 22.27 -3.49
CA LEU A 196 -1.90 23.39 -4.03
C LEU A 196 -1.38 24.76 -3.57
N LEU A 197 -0.38 24.81 -2.69
CA LEU A 197 0.18 26.07 -2.20
C LEU A 197 0.81 26.88 -3.36
N PRO A 198 0.63 28.20 -3.40
CA PRO A 198 1.15 29.06 -4.47
C PRO A 198 2.65 29.36 -4.30
N ILE A 199 3.46 28.32 -4.12
CA ILE A 199 4.91 28.40 -3.96
C ILE A 199 5.54 27.44 -4.97
N ALA A 200 5.82 27.95 -6.17
CA ALA A 200 5.95 27.20 -7.44
C ALA A 200 7.05 26.11 -7.55
N VAL A 201 7.74 25.78 -6.46
CA VAL A 201 8.72 24.66 -6.37
C VAL A 201 8.60 23.94 -5.02
N PHE A 202 8.42 24.70 -3.94
CA PHE A 202 8.35 24.13 -2.59
C PHE A 202 7.06 23.35 -2.33
N ASN A 203 5.95 23.67 -3.00
CA ASN A 203 4.68 22.97 -2.84
C ASN A 203 4.76 21.48 -3.23
N GLY A 204 5.40 21.17 -4.37
CA GLY A 204 5.59 19.81 -4.86
C GLY A 204 6.53 19.00 -3.97
N LEU A 205 7.64 19.59 -3.53
CA LEU A 205 8.56 18.94 -2.59
C LEU A 205 7.91 18.66 -1.24
N LEU A 206 7.10 19.61 -0.74
CA LEU A 206 6.40 19.46 0.53
C LEU A 206 5.30 18.40 0.43
N SER A 207 4.54 18.37 -0.66
CA SER A 207 3.55 17.32 -0.93
C SER A 207 4.22 15.94 -1.06
N MET A 208 5.33 15.86 -1.78
CA MET A 208 6.13 14.64 -1.91
C MET A 208 6.63 14.14 -0.55
N LEU A 209 7.15 15.04 0.30
CA LEU A 209 7.58 14.71 1.66
C LEU A 209 6.44 14.08 2.48
N HIS A 210 5.24 14.68 2.42
CA HIS A 210 4.07 14.10 3.10
C HIS A 210 3.70 12.73 2.53
N MET A 211 3.66 12.58 1.21
CA MET A 211 3.37 11.30 0.56
C MET A 211 4.37 10.21 0.93
N CYS A 212 5.66 10.53 1.01
CA CYS A 212 6.70 9.58 1.43
C CYS A 212 6.45 9.09 2.86
N LEU A 213 6.23 10.01 3.81
CA LEU A 213 5.97 9.64 5.20
C LEU A 213 4.67 8.84 5.36
N LEU A 214 3.64 9.18 4.58
CA LEU A 214 2.37 8.46 4.56
C LEU A 214 2.54 7.02 4.04
N TYR A 215 3.27 6.84 2.93
CA TYR A 215 3.52 5.51 2.37
C TYR A 215 4.42 4.66 3.25
N SER A 216 5.38 5.26 3.95
CA SER A 216 6.09 4.58 5.04
C SER A 216 5.16 4.16 6.16
N LEU A 217 4.28 5.04 6.64
CA LEU A 217 3.31 4.69 7.67
C LEU A 217 2.44 3.51 7.24
N TYR A 218 1.89 3.54 6.02
CA TYR A 218 1.10 2.44 5.47
C TYR A 218 1.86 1.12 5.45
N SER A 219 3.13 1.13 5.04
CA SER A 219 3.92 -0.09 4.88
C SER A 219 4.36 -0.68 6.22
N PHE A 220 4.81 0.16 7.15
CA PHE A 220 5.33 -0.28 8.45
C PHE A 220 4.22 -0.53 9.48
N GLU A 221 3.03 0.06 9.30
CA GLU A 221 1.93 -0.12 10.24
C GLU A 221 1.59 -1.60 10.43
N TYR A 222 1.55 -2.41 9.37
CA TYR A 222 1.27 -3.83 9.51
C TYR A 222 2.25 -4.54 10.44
N ARG A 223 3.55 -4.21 10.34
CA ARG A 223 4.58 -4.73 11.23
C ARG A 223 4.35 -4.25 12.65
N TRP A 224 4.20 -2.95 12.86
CA TRP A 224 4.07 -2.36 14.18
C TRP A 224 2.78 -2.77 14.89
N PHE A 225 1.73 -3.02 14.12
CA PHE A 225 0.49 -3.59 14.62
C PHE A 225 0.72 -5.01 15.17
N ASN A 226 1.48 -5.84 14.45
CA ASN A 226 1.90 -7.16 14.90
C ASN A 226 2.91 -7.13 16.08
N GLU A 227 3.61 -6.01 16.28
CA GLU A 227 4.44 -5.74 17.47
C GLU A 227 3.64 -5.08 18.62
N GLY A 228 2.33 -4.85 18.45
CA GLY A 228 1.45 -4.28 19.48
C GLY A 228 1.68 -2.79 19.76
N TRP A 229 2.31 -2.06 18.83
CA TRP A 229 2.51 -0.62 18.98
C TRP A 229 1.20 0.11 18.75
N GLU A 230 0.86 1.10 19.59
CA GLU A 230 -0.28 2.00 19.36
C GLU A 230 0.06 3.12 18.38
N LEU A 231 -0.95 3.71 17.75
CA LEU A 231 -0.78 4.77 16.75
C LEU A 231 0.13 5.92 17.24
N PRO A 232 -0.01 6.49 18.45
CA PRO A 232 0.86 7.58 18.90
C PRO A 232 2.35 7.22 18.86
N LYS A 233 2.68 5.96 19.19
CA LYS A 233 4.04 5.42 19.12
C LYS A 233 4.51 5.32 17.67
N ARG A 234 3.66 4.83 16.75
CA ARG A 234 3.96 4.72 15.32
C ARG A 234 4.26 6.10 14.71
N LEU A 235 3.41 7.09 14.97
CA LEU A 235 3.58 8.46 14.48
C LEU A 235 4.86 9.09 15.01
N THR A 236 5.07 9.05 16.34
CA THR A 236 6.28 9.61 16.97
C THR A 236 7.55 8.94 16.42
N HIS A 237 7.50 7.64 16.17
CA HIS A 237 8.63 6.92 15.60
C HIS A 237 8.96 7.38 14.18
N ILE A 238 7.96 7.68 13.35
CA ILE A 238 8.19 8.26 12.02
C ILE A 238 8.77 9.68 12.12
N GLU A 239 8.19 10.54 12.96
CA GLU A 239 8.62 11.93 13.11
C GLU A 239 10.08 12.04 13.62
N ASN A 240 10.48 11.15 14.53
CA ASN A 240 11.83 11.11 15.09
C ASN A 240 12.89 10.53 14.14
N HIS A 241 12.46 9.80 13.11
CA HIS A 241 13.36 9.11 12.16
C HIS A 241 13.00 9.46 10.72
N TRP A 242 12.47 10.68 10.51
CA TRP A 242 11.88 11.11 9.25
C TRP A 242 12.80 10.97 8.03
N PRO A 243 14.16 11.11 8.09
CA PRO A 243 14.98 10.98 6.88
C PRO A 243 14.92 9.56 6.31
N TYR A 244 14.91 8.55 7.19
CA TYR A 244 14.79 7.15 6.78
C TYR A 244 13.44 6.85 6.16
N PHE A 245 12.36 7.28 6.82
CA PHE A 245 11.01 7.06 6.31
C PHE A 245 10.71 7.88 5.04
N PHE A 246 11.26 9.09 4.94
CA PHE A 246 11.25 9.84 3.70
C PHE A 246 11.87 9.02 2.56
N GLY A 247 13.09 8.50 2.78
CA GLY A 247 13.76 7.64 1.81
C GLY A 247 12.99 6.36 1.47
N PHE A 248 12.41 5.71 2.47
CA PHE A 248 11.66 4.46 2.27
C PHE A 248 10.39 4.66 1.42
N GLY A 249 9.63 5.72 1.69
CA GLY A 249 8.41 6.01 0.92
C GLY A 249 8.67 6.59 -0.47
N LEU A 250 9.86 7.17 -0.70
CA LEU A 250 10.18 7.94 -1.90
C LEU A 250 10.00 7.16 -3.22
N PRO A 251 10.46 5.91 -3.37
CA PRO A 251 10.29 5.20 -4.64
C PRO A 251 8.81 4.98 -4.99
N LEU A 252 7.97 4.63 -4.01
CA LEU A 252 6.53 4.49 -4.23
C LEU A 252 5.88 5.83 -4.55
N ALA A 253 6.23 6.90 -3.82
CA ALA A 253 5.71 8.24 -4.02
C ALA A 253 6.00 8.75 -5.44
N ILE A 254 7.25 8.60 -5.91
CA ILE A 254 7.65 8.97 -7.27
C ILE A 254 6.84 8.19 -8.30
N LEU A 255 6.77 6.85 -8.19
CA LEU A 255 6.06 6.01 -9.15
C LEU A 255 4.57 6.32 -9.22
N THR A 256 3.94 6.65 -8.08
CA THR A 256 2.53 7.06 -8.05
C THR A 256 2.29 8.50 -8.53
N SER A 257 3.33 9.34 -8.60
CA SER A 257 3.22 10.72 -9.08
C SER A 257 3.38 10.86 -10.60
N MET A 258 3.92 9.83 -11.28
CA MET A 258 4.15 9.86 -12.74
C MET A 258 2.84 9.85 -13.56
N PRO A 259 1.82 9.04 -13.22
CA PRO A 259 0.57 9.03 -13.98
C PRO A 259 -0.23 10.32 -13.77
N SER A 260 -0.73 10.90 -14.87
CA SER A 260 -1.64 12.06 -14.81
C SER A 260 -3.03 11.73 -14.25
N SER A 261 -3.44 10.46 -14.36
CA SER A 261 -4.72 9.98 -13.82
C SER A 261 -4.57 9.45 -12.40
N THR A 262 -5.33 9.99 -11.47
CA THR A 262 -5.43 9.50 -10.07
C THR A 262 -5.80 8.01 -10.03
N LEU A 263 -6.56 7.55 -11.01
CA LEU A 263 -6.96 6.15 -11.08
C LEU A 263 -5.78 5.25 -11.42
N VAL A 264 -5.00 5.62 -12.44
CA VAL A 264 -3.79 4.90 -12.83
C VAL A 264 -2.75 4.96 -11.71
N SER A 265 -2.62 6.10 -11.02
CA SER A 265 -1.81 6.24 -9.81
C SER A 265 -2.22 5.24 -8.71
N GLY A 266 -3.53 5.09 -8.46
CA GLY A 266 -4.07 4.09 -7.53
C GLY A 266 -3.79 2.63 -7.94
N CYS A 267 -3.79 2.33 -9.25
CA CYS A 267 -3.37 1.03 -9.76
C CYS A 267 -1.88 0.78 -9.52
N VAL A 268 -1.02 1.75 -9.84
CA VAL A 268 0.43 1.66 -9.56
C VAL A 268 0.68 1.43 -8.07
N PHE A 269 0.00 2.17 -7.20
CA PHE A 269 0.05 1.95 -5.76
C PHE A 269 -0.34 0.51 -5.40
N SER A 270 -1.50 0.03 -5.87
CA SER A 270 -2.02 -1.30 -5.53
C SER A 270 -1.14 -2.45 -6.02
N VAL A 271 -0.43 -2.26 -7.13
CA VAL A 271 0.53 -3.23 -7.70
C VAL A 271 1.81 -3.30 -6.87
N LEU A 272 2.33 -2.16 -6.45
CA LEU A 272 3.64 -2.06 -5.79
C LEU A 272 3.55 -2.24 -4.28
N PHE A 273 2.47 -1.79 -3.66
CA PHE A 273 2.33 -1.71 -2.21
C PHE A 273 2.55 -3.05 -1.46
N PRO A 274 2.09 -4.22 -1.95
CA PRO A 274 2.47 -5.52 -1.37
C PRO A 274 3.97 -5.71 -1.13
N PHE A 275 4.81 -5.26 -2.07
CA PHE A 275 6.25 -5.39 -1.95
C PHE A 275 6.80 -4.48 -0.86
N PHE A 276 6.22 -3.27 -0.71
CA PHE A 276 6.58 -2.34 0.36
C PHE A 276 6.15 -2.84 1.74
N ILE A 277 5.05 -3.57 1.85
CA ILE A 277 4.66 -4.26 3.10
C ILE A 277 5.72 -5.29 3.50
N VAL A 278 6.16 -6.13 2.56
CA VAL A 278 7.23 -7.12 2.81
C VAL A 278 8.52 -6.40 3.19
N SER A 279 8.91 -5.35 2.45
CA SER A 279 10.08 -4.52 2.77
C SER A 279 10.00 -3.92 4.18
N GLY A 280 8.85 -3.38 4.59
CA GLY A 280 8.67 -2.76 5.91
C GLY A 280 8.72 -3.77 7.06
N ASN A 281 8.18 -4.97 6.85
CA ASN A 281 8.30 -6.08 7.80
C ASN A 281 9.76 -6.49 8.03
N GLU A 282 10.51 -6.59 6.93
CA GLU A 282 11.89 -7.08 6.92
C GLU A 282 12.95 -6.00 7.12
N ALA A 283 12.55 -4.73 7.11
CA ALA A 283 13.43 -3.60 7.31
C ALA A 283 14.21 -3.73 8.63
N GLN A 284 15.52 -3.92 8.49
CA GLN A 284 16.48 -3.97 9.59
C GLN A 284 17.65 -3.04 9.25
N PRO A 285 17.57 -1.76 9.67
CA PRO A 285 18.67 -0.85 9.46
C PRO A 285 19.93 -1.38 10.15
N THR A 286 21.08 -1.31 9.48
CA THR A 286 22.39 -1.69 10.05
C THR A 286 22.68 -0.92 11.33
N THR A 287 23.57 -1.41 12.20
CA THR A 287 23.92 -0.72 13.46
C THR A 287 24.37 0.73 13.24
N LYS A 288 25.15 0.98 12.18
CA LYS A 288 25.56 2.33 11.78
C LYS A 288 24.37 3.17 11.29
N ALA A 289 23.50 2.60 10.45
CA ALA A 289 22.27 3.27 10.03
C ALA A 289 21.39 3.62 11.23
N LYS A 290 21.20 2.70 12.19
CA LYS A 290 20.45 2.95 13.43
C LYS A 290 21.03 4.14 14.20
N TYR A 291 22.36 4.20 14.38
CA TYR A 291 22.99 5.32 15.07
C TYR A 291 22.67 6.66 14.39
N VAL A 292 22.90 6.75 13.07
CA VAL A 292 22.64 7.97 12.30
C VAL A 292 21.14 8.34 12.32
N ILE A 293 20.27 7.34 12.16
CA ILE A 293 18.82 7.51 12.21
C ILE A 293 18.38 8.08 13.57
N ASN A 294 18.87 7.51 14.68
CA ASN A 294 18.53 7.97 16.03
C ASN A 294 19.00 9.40 16.33
N LEU A 295 20.02 9.92 15.64
CA LEU A 295 20.47 11.31 15.81
C LEU A 295 19.34 12.31 15.52
N PHE A 296 18.44 11.97 14.60
CA PHE A 296 17.31 12.81 14.20
C PHE A 296 16.16 12.80 15.20
N ALA A 297 16.19 11.95 16.23
CA ALA A 297 15.19 11.99 17.30
C ALA A 297 15.22 13.33 18.07
N ASN A 298 16.35 14.05 18.02
CA ASN A 298 16.49 15.40 18.58
C ASN A 298 15.91 16.51 17.68
N TYR A 299 15.59 16.20 16.42
CA TYR A 299 15.04 17.12 15.43
C TYR A 299 13.78 16.55 14.78
N PRO A 300 12.71 16.29 15.57
CA PRO A 300 11.53 15.60 15.07
C PRO A 300 10.73 16.47 14.11
N LEU A 301 10.31 15.87 12.99
CA LEU A 301 9.50 16.54 11.98
C LEU A 301 8.02 16.32 12.27
N ARG A 302 7.39 17.26 12.99
CA ARG A 302 6.04 17.14 13.57
C ARG A 302 4.86 17.29 12.58
N LEU A 303 4.97 16.69 11.39
CA LEU A 303 3.97 16.86 10.32
C LEU A 303 2.63 16.20 10.63
N PHE A 304 2.56 15.20 11.53
CA PHE A 304 1.28 14.58 11.90
C PHE A 304 0.51 15.39 12.96
N SER A 305 1.15 16.35 13.63
CA SER A 305 0.52 17.12 14.71
C SER A 305 -0.77 17.86 14.29
N PRO A 306 -0.86 18.52 13.12
CA PRO A 306 -2.09 19.17 12.68
C PRO A 306 -3.25 18.19 12.49
N VAL A 307 -3.01 17.03 11.86
CA VAL A 307 -4.06 16.03 11.65
C VAL A 307 -4.46 15.33 12.94
N VAL A 308 -3.54 15.14 13.89
CA VAL A 308 -3.85 14.62 15.22
C VAL A 308 -4.76 15.59 15.99
N ALA A 309 -4.44 16.88 15.97
CA ALA A 309 -5.29 17.91 16.60
C ALA A 309 -6.69 17.96 15.96
N LEU A 310 -6.76 17.87 14.63
CA LEU A 310 -8.02 17.84 13.90
C LEU A 310 -8.85 16.59 14.22
N ALA A 311 -8.24 15.40 14.19
CA ALA A 311 -8.90 14.15 14.53
C ALA A 311 -9.45 14.18 15.96
N ASN A 312 -8.64 14.60 16.93
CA ASN A 312 -9.08 14.74 18.33
C ASN A 312 -10.28 15.68 18.45
N THR A 313 -10.30 16.79 17.69
CA THR A 313 -11.42 17.72 17.66
C THR A 313 -12.69 17.07 17.10
N ILE A 314 -12.58 16.30 16.02
CA ILE A 314 -13.70 15.57 15.42
C ILE A 314 -14.25 14.53 16.41
N PHE A 315 -13.40 13.71 17.00
CA PHE A 315 -13.83 12.66 17.94
C PHE A 315 -14.46 13.25 19.22
N ASN A 316 -13.88 14.31 19.79
CA ASN A 316 -14.42 14.97 20.97
C ASN A 316 -15.80 15.58 20.69
N ARG A 317 -16.03 16.14 19.50
CA ARG A 317 -17.34 16.69 19.12
C ARG A 317 -18.40 15.61 18.88
N THR A 318 -18.02 14.48 18.29
CA THR A 318 -18.97 13.41 17.93
C THR A 318 -19.33 12.53 19.12
N ILE A 319 -18.35 12.17 19.96
CA ILE A 319 -18.55 11.28 21.11
C ILE A 319 -18.98 12.07 22.35
N GLY A 320 -18.43 13.28 22.56
CA GLY A 320 -18.74 14.12 23.72
C GLY A 320 -20.20 14.57 23.78
N ARG A 321 -20.87 14.73 22.62
CA ARG A 321 -22.29 15.09 22.54
C ARG A 321 -23.25 14.00 23.01
N SER A 322 -22.84 12.73 22.97
CA SER A 322 -23.68 11.58 23.35
C SER A 322 -23.86 11.43 24.87
N ARG A 323 -23.00 12.08 25.68
CA ARG A 323 -23.11 12.06 27.16
C ARG A 323 -23.91 13.23 27.74
N SER A 324 -24.55 14.04 26.90
CA SER A 324 -25.23 15.27 27.33
C SER A 324 -26.69 15.36 26.85
N ALA A 325 -27.30 14.24 26.47
CA ALA A 325 -28.71 14.18 26.08
C ALA A 325 -29.50 13.32 27.07
#